data_AF-A0A352S503-F1
#
_entry.id   AF-A0A352S503-F1
#
_cell.length_a   1.000
_cell.length_b   1.000
_cell.length_c   1.000
_cell.angle_alpha   90.00
_cell.angle_beta   90.00
_cell.angle_gamma   90.00
#
_symmetry.space_group_name_H-M   'P 1'
#
loop_
_entity.id
_entity.type
_entity.pdbx_description
1 polymer ?
#
loop_
_entity_poly.entity_id
_entity_poly.type
_entity_poly.pdbx_seq_one_letter_code
_entity_poly.pdbx_strand_id
1 'polypeptide(L)' 'IAGYGLLAVRDPFGIRPLCIGSVDTPTGKEYLIASESVALEGIGYQMERDVAPGEAIFIDLDGSFHS' A
#
# COMPACT_ATOMS: atom_id res chain seq x y z
N ILE A 1 -10.44 7.77 3.14
CA ILE A 1 -11.64 8.53 2.73
C ILE A 1 -12.83 7.62 3.00
N ALA A 2 -13.71 7.94 3.96
CA ALA A 2 -14.76 7.01 4.36
C ALA A 2 -15.72 6.76 3.19
N GLY A 3 -15.88 5.49 2.81
CA GLY A 3 -16.77 5.07 1.72
C GLY A 3 -16.16 5.11 0.31
N TYR A 4 -14.85 5.39 0.15
CA TYR A 4 -14.22 5.46 -1.18
C TYR A 4 -13.03 4.53 -1.38
N GLY A 5 -12.39 4.07 -0.29
CA GLY A 5 -11.23 3.19 -0.39
C GLY A 5 -10.20 3.38 0.73
N LEU A 6 -9.03 2.81 0.54
CA LEU A 6 -7.88 2.91 1.43
C LEU A 6 -7.00 4.11 1.02
N LEU A 7 -6.65 4.97 1.97
CA LEU A 7 -5.71 6.06 1.78
C LEU A 7 -4.51 5.84 2.70
N ALA A 8 -3.32 5.76 2.13
CA ALA A 8 -2.05 5.69 2.84
C ALA A 8 -1.22 6.92 2.52
N VAL A 9 -0.67 7.58 3.54
CA VAL A 9 0.13 8.79 3.39
C VAL A 9 1.41 8.65 4.18
N ARG A 10 2.52 9.10 3.60
CA ARG A 10 3.80 9.21 4.31
C ARG A 10 4.16 10.68 4.51
N ASP A 11 4.71 11.00 5.68
CA ASP A 11 5.09 12.38 5.98
C ASP A 11 6.16 12.89 4.99
N PRO A 12 6.24 14.21 4.73
CA PRO A 12 7.19 14.80 3.76
C PRO A 12 8.67 14.51 4.05
N PHE A 13 8.99 14.13 5.28
CA PHE A 13 10.36 13.84 5.71
C PHE A 13 10.63 12.33 5.77
N GLY A 14 9.64 11.49 5.48
CA GLY A 14 9.76 10.03 5.49
C GLY A 14 10.13 9.44 6.85
N ILE A 15 9.82 10.14 7.95
CA ILE A 15 10.28 9.82 9.31
C ILE A 15 9.78 8.45 9.75
N ARG A 16 8.51 8.13 9.45
CA ARG A 16 7.95 6.80 9.73
C ARG A 16 8.07 5.91 8.49
N PRO A 17 8.49 4.65 8.64
CA PRO A 17 8.55 3.72 7.54
C PRO A 17 7.14 3.37 7.07
N LEU A 18 6.99 3.21 5.76
CA LEU A 18 5.75 2.81 5.13
C LEU A 18 6.11 2.18 3.78
N CYS A 19 5.62 0.96 3.55
CA CYS A 19 5.86 0.21 2.34
C CYS A 19 4.54 -0.35 1.78
N ILE A 20 4.57 -0.69 0.50
CA ILE A 20 3.46 -1.31 -0.21
C ILE A 20 3.91 -2.67 -0.75
N GLY A 21 3.02 -3.65 -0.60
CA GLY A 21 3.10 -4.93 -1.28
C GLY A 21 1.84 -5.22 -2.07
N SER A 22 1.92 -6.22 -2.93
CA SER A 22 0.79 -6.68 -3.72
C SER A 22 0.79 -8.20 -3.90
N VAL A 23 -0.34 -8.73 -4.30
CA VAL A 23 -0.49 -10.12 -4.73
C VAL A 23 -1.52 -10.19 -5.85
N ASP A 24 -1.24 -11.01 -6.86
CA ASP A 24 -2.20 -11.32 -7.92
C ASP A 24 -3.14 -12.44 -7.44
N THR A 25 -4.45 -12.18 -7.46
CA THR A 25 -5.48 -13.15 -7.12
C THR A 25 -6.39 -13.42 -8.32
N PRO A 26 -7.22 -14.49 -8.30
CA PRO A 26 -8.18 -14.75 -9.39
C PRO A 26 -9.19 -13.62 -9.62
N THR A 27 -9.41 -12.76 -8.61
CA THR A 27 -10.35 -11.64 -8.67
C THR A 27 -9.70 -10.30 -9.00
N GLY A 28 -8.36 -10.24 -9.07
CA GLY A 28 -7.63 -9.02 -9.37
C GLY A 28 -6.36 -8.88 -8.53
N LYS A 29 -5.68 -7.75 -8.68
CA LYS A 29 -4.51 -7.42 -7.86
C LYS A 29 -4.97 -6.85 -6.52
N GLU A 30 -4.49 -7.43 -5.43
CA GLU A 30 -4.72 -6.93 -4.08
C GLU A 30 -3.48 -6.18 -3.59
N TYR A 31 -3.70 -5.17 -2.74
CA TYR A 31 -2.64 -4.31 -2.21
C TYR A 31 -2.66 -4.31 -0.69
N LEU A 32 -1.47 -4.24 -0.11
CA LEU A 32 -1.26 -4.19 1.32
C LEU A 32 -0.27 -3.08 1.67
N ILE A 33 -0.62 -2.28 2.67
CA ILE A 33 0.23 -1.20 3.20
C ILE A 33 0.69 -1.60 4.60
N ALA A 34 1.98 -1.50 4.86
CA ALA A 34 2.56 -1.88 6.15
C ALA A 34 3.73 -0.98 6.55
N SER A 35 4.02 -0.91 7.84
CA SER A 35 5.19 -0.21 8.36
C SER A 35 6.50 -0.96 8.07
N GLU A 36 6.46 -2.30 7.95
CA GLU A 36 7.63 -3.16 7.72
C GLU A 36 7.32 -4.26 6.69
N SER A 37 8.31 -4.60 5.85
CA SER A 37 8.15 -5.59 4.77
C SER A 37 7.81 -7.00 5.27
N VAL A 38 8.24 -7.34 6.50
CA VAL A 38 7.95 -8.64 7.12
C VAL A 38 6.44 -8.91 7.24
N ALA A 39 5.62 -7.86 7.38
CA ALA A 39 4.17 -8.00 7.40
C ALA A 39 3.61 -8.37 6.02
N LEU A 40 4.26 -7.95 4.92
CA LEU A 40 3.90 -8.32 3.56
C LEU A 40 4.30 -9.77 3.29
N GLU A 41 5.58 -10.07 3.52
CA GLU A 41 6.18 -11.38 3.24
C GLU A 41 5.53 -12.49 4.08
N GLY A 42 5.22 -12.20 5.35
CA GLY A 42 4.62 -13.16 6.29
C GLY A 42 3.24 -13.68 5.87
N ILE A 43 2.55 -12.99 4.96
CA ILE A 43 1.24 -13.39 4.43
C ILE A 43 1.23 -13.55 2.90
N GLY A 44 2.42 -13.64 2.27
CA GLY A 44 2.57 -13.99 0.86
C GLY A 44 2.40 -12.83 -0.13
N TYR A 45 2.44 -11.58 0.34
CA TYR A 45 2.46 -10.40 -0.54
C TYR A 45 3.91 -10.14 -1.01
N GLN A 46 4.07 -9.80 -2.28
CA GLN A 46 5.34 -9.37 -2.85
C GLN A 46 5.57 -7.89 -2.52
N MET A 47 6.75 -7.55 -2.01
CA MET A 47 7.12 -6.15 -1.76
C MET A 47 7.31 -5.43 -3.09
N GLU A 48 6.59 -4.32 -3.28
CA GLU A 48 6.68 -3.49 -4.48
C GLU A 48 7.74 -2.41 -4.29
N ARG A 49 7.58 -1.58 -3.26
CA ARG A 49 8.50 -0.49 -2.89
C ARG A 49 8.14 0.14 -1.55
N ASP A 50 9.04 0.98 -1.05
CA ASP A 50 8.70 1.97 -0.03
C ASP A 50 7.77 3.07 -0.59
N VAL A 51 6.90 3.60 0.25
CA VAL A 51 6.11 4.80 -0.05
C VAL A 51 7.03 6.02 0.05
N ALA A 52 7.05 6.89 -0.95
CA ALA A 52 7.96 8.02 -0.99
C ALA A 52 7.59 9.09 0.07
N PRO A 53 8.55 9.89 0.57
CA PRO A 53 8.25 11.00 1.46
C PRO A 53 7.23 11.97 0.84
N GLY A 54 6.16 12.27 1.57
CA GLY A 54 5.06 13.14 1.11
C GLY A 54 4.09 12.51 0.13
N GLU A 55 4.27 11.23 -0.24
CA GLU A 55 3.39 10.52 -1.16
C GLU A 55 2.06 10.14 -0.50
N ALA A 56 1.00 10.18 -1.31
CA ALA A 56 -0.31 9.67 -0.97
C ALA A 56 -0.69 8.57 -1.96
N ILE A 57 -0.92 7.37 -1.45
CA ILE A 57 -1.42 6.23 -2.20
C ILE A 57 -2.91 6.09 -1.88
N PHE A 58 -3.73 6.01 -2.93
CA PHE A 58 -5.15 5.73 -2.82
C PHE A 58 -5.49 4.45 -3.59
N ILE A 59 -6.16 3.51 -2.91
CA ILE A 59 -6.70 2.29 -3.51
C ILE A 59 -8.22 2.40 -3.38
N ASP A 60 -8.92 2.49 -4.51
CA ASP A 60 -10.38 2.62 -4.52
C ASP A 60 -11.09 1.29 -4.17
N LEU A 61 -12.42 1.31 -4.10
CA LEU A 61 -13.22 0.12 -3.79
C LEU A 61 -13.23 -0.94 -4.91
N ASP A 62 -12.84 -0.57 -6.12
CA ASP A 62 -12.71 -1.49 -7.26
C ASP A 62 -11.29 -2.10 -7.32
N GLY A 63 -10.40 -1.70 -6.41
CA GLY A 63 -9.02 -2.16 -6.34
C GLY A 63 -8.04 -1.38 -7.22
N SER A 64 -8.46 -0.25 -7.80
CA SER A 64 -7.57 0.58 -8.63
C SER A 64 -6.56 1.34 -7.79
N PHE A 65 -5.30 1.33 -8.22
CA PHE A 65 -4.19 2.00 -7.56
C PHE A 65 -3.94 3.40 -8.13
N HIS A 66 -3.82 4.39 -7.24
CA HIS A 66 -3.49 5.78 -7.55
C HIS A 66 -2.36 6.27 -6.65
N SER A 67 -1.34 6.93 -7.23
CA SER A 67 -0.15 7.42 -6.52
C SER A 67 0.54 8.55 -7.28
#